data_AF-A0A5B6VVA5-F1
#
_entry.id   AF-A0A5B6VVA5-F1
#
_cell.length_a   1.000
_cell.length_b   1.000
_cell.length_c   1.000
_cell.angle_alpha   90.00
_cell.angle_beta   90.00
_cell.angle_gamma   90.00
#
_symmetry.space_group_name_H-M   'P 1'
#
loop_
_entity.id
_entity.type
_entity.pdbx_description
1 polymer ?
#
loop_
_entity_poly.entity_id
_entity_poly.type
_entity_poly.pdbx_seq_one_letter_code
_entity_poly.pdbx_strand_id
1 'polypeptide(L)'
;MLLPRLEVVECGKMKILGTQLDPPIHPPLFLVEKVIPKLQHLTLDSDYIAMISDGQFSRSLFHEIKAFQVHGHGAKSIDFRISFLERFYTLENLTISCHEIKELFCTEGDTGNEEKYAGTLSTIRNLKLVALNNLKDYLWKQDVQVDHILPKLETLEVHDCYNLISLGSSSASFQNLTTLDVWNCEAMKYLDTCLAVQGMA
;
A
#
# COMPACT_ATOMS: atom_id res chain seq x y z
N MET A 1 20.52 6.02 20.13
CA MET A 1 19.12 5.57 20.02
C MET A 1 19.00 4.64 18.81
N LEU A 2 18.65 3.37 19.07
CA LEU A 2 18.24 2.39 18.06
C LEU A 2 16.71 2.38 18.10
N LEU A 3 16.07 3.19 17.27
CA LEU A 3 14.62 3.19 17.13
C LEU A 3 14.32 2.27 15.93
N PRO A 4 13.77 1.05 16.11
CA PRO A 4 13.48 0.14 15.00
C PRO A 4 12.10 0.39 14.36
N ARG A 5 11.26 1.21 15.00
CA ARG A 5 9.90 1.53 14.58
C ARG A 5 9.67 3.02 14.69
N LEU A 6 9.23 3.63 13.61
CA LEU A 6 8.79 5.03 13.59
C LEU A 6 7.36 5.06 13.09
N GLU A 7 6.50 5.71 13.87
CA GLU A 7 5.10 5.94 13.53
C GLU A 7 4.82 7.44 13.56
N VAL A 8 4.43 7.97 12.41
CA VAL A 8 4.09 9.38 12.22
C VAL A 8 2.74 9.45 11.53
N VAL A 9 1.70 9.66 12.34
CA VAL A 9 0.30 9.66 11.91
C VAL A 9 -0.42 10.86 12.51
N GLU A 10 -1.22 11.56 11.70
CA GLU A 10 -2.04 12.70 12.08
C GLU A 10 -1.28 13.83 12.82
N CYS A 11 0.00 13.99 12.47
CA CYS A 11 0.87 14.94 13.18
C CYS A 11 0.71 16.41 12.73
N GLY A 12 -0.25 16.67 11.84
CA GLY A 12 -0.77 18.00 11.47
C GLY A 12 0.30 19.05 11.16
N LYS A 13 0.66 19.85 12.16
CA LYS A 13 1.58 21.00 12.04
C LYS A 13 3.03 20.68 12.43
N MET A 14 3.31 19.52 13.01
CA MET A 14 4.66 19.15 13.43
C MET A 14 5.47 18.67 12.24
N LYS A 15 6.60 19.34 11.98
CA LYS A 15 7.60 18.85 11.03
C LYS A 15 8.44 17.76 11.70
N ILE A 16 8.01 16.51 11.58
CA ILE A 16 8.68 15.38 12.23
C ILE A 16 9.86 14.91 11.41
N LEU A 17 9.63 14.65 10.12
CA LEU A 17 10.67 14.32 9.17
C LEU A 17 11.05 15.54 8.33
N GLY A 18 12.34 15.64 8.02
CA GLY A 18 12.85 16.64 7.11
C GLY A 18 14.24 16.30 6.59
N THR A 19 14.78 17.20 5.77
CA THR A 19 16.08 17.09 5.13
C THR A 19 17.09 18.03 5.80
N GLN A 20 18.38 17.81 5.56
CA GLN A 20 19.41 18.76 5.98
C GLN A 20 19.34 20.11 5.24
N LEU A 21 18.60 20.19 4.14
CA LEU A 21 18.42 21.39 3.33
C LEU A 21 17.27 22.28 3.83
N ASP A 22 16.54 21.84 4.85
CA ASP A 22 15.40 22.58 5.37
C ASP A 22 15.83 23.88 6.09
N PRO A 23 15.18 25.03 5.82
CA PRO A 23 15.55 26.30 6.43
C PRO A 23 15.33 26.30 7.96
N PRO A 24 16.10 27.10 8.73
CA PRO A 24 16.26 26.94 10.18
C PRO A 24 15.03 27.31 11.03
N ILE A 25 13.97 27.84 10.42
CA ILE A 25 12.88 28.49 11.17
C ILE A 25 12.12 27.48 12.03
N HIS A 26 12.00 26.22 11.58
CA HIS A 26 11.52 25.08 12.37
C HIS A 26 12.27 23.79 11.96
N PRO A 27 13.36 23.41 12.66
CA PRO A 27 14.11 22.22 12.31
C PRO A 27 13.26 20.95 12.51
N PRO A 28 13.39 19.95 11.63
CA PRO A 28 12.67 18.69 11.80
C PRO A 28 13.16 17.95 13.06
N LEU A 29 12.26 17.21 13.72
CA LEU A 29 12.65 16.36 14.86
C LEU A 29 13.64 15.27 14.45
N PHE A 30 13.48 14.75 13.23
CA PHE A 30 14.28 13.67 12.68
C PHE A 30 14.71 13.98 11.25
N LEU A 31 15.99 13.77 10.98
CA LEU A 31 16.51 13.77 9.62
C LEU A 31 16.29 12.39 8.98
N VAL A 32 15.67 12.39 7.82
CA VAL A 32 15.35 11.16 7.06
C VAL A 32 16.60 10.30 6.88
N GLU A 33 17.73 10.90 6.48
CA GLU A 33 18.98 10.15 6.20
C GLU A 33 19.61 9.53 7.46
N LYS A 34 19.22 9.97 8.66
CA LYS A 34 19.77 9.48 9.92
C LYS A 34 18.88 8.44 10.59
N VAL A 35 17.57 8.55 10.43
CA VAL A 35 16.59 7.71 11.13
C VAL A 35 16.15 6.53 10.28
N ILE A 36 15.77 6.76 9.02
CA ILE A 36 15.23 5.71 8.15
C ILE A 36 16.16 4.48 8.01
N PRO A 37 17.49 4.61 7.85
CA PRO A 37 18.37 3.46 7.66
C PRO A 37 18.43 2.45 8.81
N LYS A 38 17.79 2.74 9.95
CA LYS A 38 17.77 1.89 11.13
C LYS A 38 16.37 1.32 11.43
N LEU A 39 15.38 1.71 10.63
CA LEU A 39 14.00 1.30 10.83
C LEU A 39 13.71 -0.02 10.15
N GLN A 40 12.90 -0.83 10.82
CA GLN A 40 12.26 -2.02 10.26
C GLN A 40 10.77 -1.80 10.02
N HIS A 41 10.16 -0.87 10.76
CA HIS A 41 8.75 -0.53 10.67
C HIS A 41 8.60 0.97 10.49
N LEU A 42 7.87 1.37 9.45
CA LEU A 42 7.65 2.76 9.12
C LEU A 42 6.18 2.98 8.82
N THR A 43 5.57 3.87 9.61
CA THR A 43 4.22 4.35 9.35
C THR A 43 4.28 5.84 9.03
N LEU A 44 3.70 6.24 7.90
CA LEU A 44 3.69 7.63 7.43
C LEU A 44 2.30 8.09 7.00
N ASP A 45 2.00 9.34 7.31
CA ASP A 45 0.97 10.09 6.60
C ASP A 45 1.38 10.32 5.14
N SER A 46 0.37 10.46 4.27
CA SER A 46 0.53 10.74 2.85
C SER A 46 1.39 11.98 2.53
N ASP A 47 1.37 13.00 3.39
CA ASP A 47 2.15 14.22 3.20
C ASP A 47 3.66 13.94 3.23
N TYR A 48 4.10 13.00 4.08
CA TYR A 48 5.50 12.59 4.14
C TYR A 48 5.90 11.70 2.96
N ILE A 49 4.94 10.95 2.38
CA ILE A 49 5.20 10.15 1.19
C ILE A 49 5.55 11.05 0.01
N ALA A 50 4.81 12.15 -0.20
CA ALA A 50 5.14 13.12 -1.25
C ALA A 50 6.57 13.66 -1.09
N MET A 51 6.92 14.11 0.12
CA MET A 51 8.27 14.61 0.43
C MET A 51 9.38 13.60 0.14
N ILE A 52 9.16 12.32 0.46
CA ILE A 52 10.16 11.26 0.22
C ILE A 52 10.18 10.84 -1.26
N SER A 53 9.06 10.96 -1.96
CA SER A 53 8.89 10.56 -3.36
C SER A 53 9.67 11.45 -4.33
N ASP A 54 9.92 12.71 -3.98
CA ASP A 54 10.61 13.74 -4.79
C ASP A 54 12.06 13.41 -5.22
N GLY A 55 12.54 12.18 -4.96
CA GLY A 55 13.79 11.66 -5.51
C GLY A 55 15.04 12.11 -4.75
N GLN A 56 14.89 12.88 -3.68
CA GLN A 56 16.01 13.41 -2.88
C GLN A 56 16.75 12.34 -2.06
N PHE A 57 16.14 11.17 -1.89
CA PHE A 57 16.64 10.11 -1.01
C PHE A 57 17.05 8.86 -1.79
N SER A 58 18.26 8.38 -1.53
CA SER A 58 18.75 7.11 -2.06
C SER A 58 17.86 5.95 -1.61
N ARG A 59 17.55 5.03 -2.53
CA ARG A 59 16.80 3.79 -2.22
C ARG A 59 17.50 2.95 -1.16
N SER A 60 18.83 3.01 -1.09
CA SER A 60 19.62 2.30 -0.08
C SER A 60 19.30 2.70 1.35
N LEU A 61 18.66 3.85 1.60
CA LEU A 61 18.25 4.24 2.96
C LEU A 61 17.15 3.32 3.51
N PHE A 62 16.38 2.65 2.67
CA PHE A 62 15.15 1.95 3.06
C PHE A 62 15.31 0.42 3.13
N HIS A 63 16.54 -0.11 3.03
CA HIS A 63 16.84 -1.54 2.89
C HIS A 63 16.44 -2.42 4.09
N GLU A 64 16.30 -1.85 5.28
CA GLU A 64 15.92 -2.57 6.51
C GLU A 64 14.39 -2.63 6.73
N ILE A 65 13.60 -1.92 5.93
CA ILE A 65 12.16 -1.78 6.12
C ILE A 65 11.44 -3.08 5.73
N LYS A 66 10.88 -3.76 6.72
CA LYS A 66 10.09 -4.99 6.56
C LYS A 66 8.59 -4.77 6.65
N ALA A 67 8.19 -3.66 7.26
CA ALA A 67 6.79 -3.28 7.39
C ALA A 67 6.59 -1.80 7.09
N PHE A 68 5.64 -1.52 6.22
CA PHE A 68 5.27 -0.17 5.82
C PHE A 68 3.76 0.03 5.95
N GLN A 69 3.37 1.14 6.56
CA GLN A 69 1.99 1.55 6.66
C GLN A 69 1.83 2.99 6.17
N VAL A 70 0.85 3.19 5.30
CA VAL A 70 0.43 4.52 4.85
C VAL A 70 -0.94 4.86 5.43
N HIS A 71 -1.05 6.08 5.97
CA HIS A 71 -2.31 6.70 6.35
C HIS A 71 -2.61 7.89 5.42
N GLY A 72 -3.80 7.89 4.83
CA GLY A 72 -4.32 9.01 4.05
C GLY A 72 -5.28 9.87 4.87
N HIS A 73 -5.20 11.19 4.70
CA HIS A 73 -6.09 12.14 5.35
C HIS A 73 -6.97 12.86 4.31
N GLY A 74 -8.29 12.69 4.45
CA GLY A 74 -9.42 13.00 3.55
C GLY A 74 -9.53 14.35 2.82
N ALA A 75 -8.52 15.21 2.83
CA ALA A 75 -8.60 16.58 2.30
C ALA A 75 -7.92 16.79 0.94
N LYS A 76 -6.99 15.91 0.52
CA LYS A 76 -6.29 16.03 -0.78
C LYS A 76 -6.11 14.66 -1.40
N SER A 77 -6.32 14.57 -2.71
CA SER A 77 -6.01 13.37 -3.49
C SER A 77 -4.55 13.00 -3.27
N ILE A 78 -4.31 11.82 -2.73
CA ILE A 78 -2.96 11.30 -2.51
C ILE A 78 -2.54 10.59 -3.79
N ASP A 79 -1.43 11.03 -4.37
CA ASP A 79 -0.78 10.31 -5.48
C ASP A 79 0.08 9.18 -4.90
N PHE A 80 -0.54 8.28 -4.12
CA PHE A 80 0.14 7.10 -3.60
C PHE A 80 0.30 6.14 -4.76
N ARG A 81 1.47 6.18 -5.39
CA ARG A 81 1.84 5.24 -6.44
C ARG A 81 2.59 4.08 -5.83
N ILE A 82 2.25 2.86 -6.25
CA ILE A 82 2.99 1.66 -5.89
C ILE A 82 4.48 1.76 -6.24
N SER A 83 4.87 2.58 -7.22
CA SER A 83 6.27 2.88 -7.51
C SER A 83 7.04 3.47 -6.32
N PHE A 84 6.35 4.04 -5.32
CA PHE A 84 6.97 4.43 -4.05
C PHE A 84 7.60 3.24 -3.32
N LEU A 85 6.95 2.07 -3.40
CA LEU A 85 7.37 0.84 -2.74
C LEU A 85 8.62 0.22 -3.35
N GLU A 86 9.05 0.65 -4.55
CA GLU A 86 10.31 0.21 -5.19
C GLU A 86 11.57 0.50 -4.34
N ARG A 87 11.43 1.29 -3.27
CA ARG A 87 12.49 1.59 -2.31
C ARG A 87 12.65 0.51 -1.25
N PHE A 88 11.61 -0.29 -0.99
CA PHE A 88 11.55 -1.25 0.10
C PHE A 88 11.79 -2.68 -0.39
N TYR A 89 13.04 -3.03 -0.67
CA TYR A 89 13.40 -4.35 -1.23
C TYR A 89 13.16 -5.54 -0.28
N THR A 90 12.93 -5.29 1.00
CA THR A 90 12.73 -6.30 2.05
C THR A 90 11.32 -6.26 2.64
N LEU A 91 10.39 -5.55 1.98
CA LEU A 91 9.04 -5.33 2.49
C LEU A 91 8.22 -6.60 2.49
N GLU A 92 7.80 -7.04 3.68
CA GLU A 92 6.97 -8.24 3.85
C GLU A 92 5.54 -7.88 4.26
N ASN A 93 5.35 -6.73 4.92
CA ASN A 93 4.06 -6.31 5.48
C ASN A 93 3.69 -4.94 4.95
N LEU A 94 2.56 -4.85 4.24
CA LEU A 94 2.04 -3.61 3.69
C LEU A 94 0.65 -3.34 4.26
N THR A 95 0.47 -2.18 4.89
CA THR A 95 -0.83 -1.69 5.32
C THR A 95 -1.16 -0.38 4.61
N ILE A 96 -2.32 -0.32 3.96
CA ILE A 96 -2.80 0.86 3.27
C ILE A 96 -4.13 1.27 3.89
N SER A 97 -4.14 2.41 4.58
CA SER A 97 -5.34 3.01 5.18
C SER A 97 -5.58 4.37 4.54
N CYS A 98 -6.34 4.43 3.46
CA CYS A 98 -6.44 5.66 2.64
C CYS A 98 -7.76 5.71 1.89
N HIS A 99 -8.65 6.62 2.28
CA HIS A 99 -9.98 6.74 1.68
C HIS A 99 -9.94 7.24 0.24
N GLU A 100 -8.87 7.94 -0.16
CA GLU A 100 -8.75 8.64 -1.43
C GLU A 100 -8.34 7.73 -2.60
N ILE A 101 -7.83 6.54 -2.32
CA ILE A 101 -7.38 5.61 -3.34
C ILE A 101 -8.57 5.14 -4.16
N LYS A 102 -8.51 5.40 -5.47
CA LYS A 102 -9.51 4.96 -6.46
C LYS A 102 -9.10 3.68 -7.17
N GLU A 103 -7.80 3.45 -7.28
CA GLU A 103 -7.19 2.27 -7.90
C GLU A 103 -5.88 1.99 -7.14
N LEU A 104 -5.66 0.74 -6.72
CA LEU A 104 -4.43 0.35 -6.01
C LEU A 104 -3.34 -0.19 -6.95
N PHE A 105 -3.73 -1.03 -7.91
CA PHE A 105 -2.82 -1.76 -8.79
C PHE A 105 -3.42 -1.80 -10.21
N CYS A 106 -2.56 -1.80 -11.24
CA CYS A 106 -2.95 -1.97 -12.64
C CYS A 106 -4.07 -1.01 -13.10
N THR A 107 -3.77 0.29 -13.12
CA THR A 107 -4.69 1.34 -13.57
C THR A 107 -5.06 1.20 -15.05
N GLU A 108 -6.18 1.78 -15.49
CA GLU A 108 -6.59 1.72 -16.92
C GLU A 108 -5.49 2.28 -17.84
N GLY A 109 -5.08 1.49 -18.85
CA GLY A 109 -4.00 1.84 -19.77
C GLY A 109 -2.59 1.41 -19.33
N ASP A 110 -2.45 0.73 -18.18
CA ASP A 110 -1.17 0.38 -17.57
C ASP A 110 -0.81 -1.12 -17.65
N THR A 111 -1.41 -1.85 -18.60
CA THR A 111 -1.21 -3.30 -18.82
C THR A 111 0.25 -3.71 -19.10
N GLY A 112 1.15 -2.74 -19.33
CA GLY A 112 2.60 -2.97 -19.46
C GLY A 112 3.39 -2.96 -18.13
N ASN A 113 2.75 -2.65 -16.99
CA ASN A 113 3.43 -2.51 -15.70
C ASN A 113 3.26 -3.71 -14.76
N GLU A 114 2.61 -4.80 -15.17
CA GLU A 114 2.46 -6.00 -14.33
C GLU A 114 3.81 -6.56 -13.88
N GLU A 115 4.79 -6.68 -14.78
CA GLU A 115 6.15 -7.12 -14.44
C GLU A 115 6.83 -6.18 -13.42
N LYS A 116 6.55 -4.87 -13.53
CA LYS A 116 7.07 -3.86 -12.62
C LYS A 116 6.44 -3.99 -11.24
N TYR A 117 5.13 -4.20 -11.16
CA TYR A 117 4.42 -4.46 -9.91
C TYR A 117 4.87 -5.77 -9.29
N ALA A 118 4.97 -6.84 -10.07
CA ALA A 118 5.50 -8.14 -9.65
C ALA A 118 6.90 -8.02 -9.05
N GLY A 119 7.82 -7.30 -9.71
CA GLY A 119 9.14 -7.04 -9.16
C GLY A 119 9.08 -6.31 -7.81
N THR A 120 8.26 -5.26 -7.72
CA THR A 120 8.14 -4.39 -6.53
C THR A 120 7.47 -5.07 -5.34
N LEU A 121 6.48 -5.93 -5.59
CA LEU A 121 5.60 -6.50 -4.57
C LEU A 121 5.90 -7.99 -4.29
N SER A 122 6.89 -8.57 -4.98
CA SER A 122 7.29 -9.99 -4.89
C SER A 122 7.64 -10.50 -3.48
N THR A 123 7.96 -9.60 -2.54
CA THR A 123 8.34 -9.94 -1.17
C THR A 123 7.18 -9.87 -0.18
N ILE A 124 6.06 -9.27 -0.56
CA ILE A 124 4.93 -9.05 0.35
C ILE A 124 4.27 -10.40 0.69
N ARG A 125 4.11 -10.63 2.00
CA ARG A 125 3.41 -11.77 2.57
C ARG A 125 2.09 -11.36 3.21
N ASN A 126 2.02 -10.16 3.78
CA ASN A 126 0.84 -9.67 4.47
C ASN A 126 0.40 -8.35 3.87
N LEU A 127 -0.81 -8.33 3.31
CA LEU A 127 -1.46 -7.14 2.77
C LEU A 127 -2.70 -6.81 3.58
N LYS A 128 -2.71 -5.63 4.21
CA LYS A 128 -3.86 -5.11 4.94
C LYS A 128 -4.37 -3.84 4.26
N LEU A 129 -5.65 -3.83 3.93
CA LEU A 129 -6.32 -2.73 3.26
C LEU A 129 -7.44 -2.23 4.18
N VAL A 130 -7.39 -0.95 4.55
CA VAL A 130 -8.31 -0.37 5.51
C VAL A 130 -8.98 0.86 4.92
N ALA A 131 -10.30 0.91 5.03
CA ALA A 131 -11.11 2.08 4.74
C ALA A 131 -10.93 2.69 3.33
N LEU A 132 -10.71 1.85 2.31
CA LEU A 132 -10.51 2.26 0.91
C LEU A 132 -11.83 2.65 0.24
N ASN A 133 -12.53 3.64 0.79
CA ASN A 133 -13.90 3.92 0.42
C ASN A 133 -14.07 4.54 -0.98
N ASN A 134 -13.03 5.13 -1.58
CA ASN A 134 -13.13 5.57 -2.98
C ASN A 134 -12.77 4.48 -4.00
N LEU A 135 -12.27 3.33 -3.55
CA LEU A 135 -12.08 2.16 -4.38
C LEU A 135 -13.46 1.52 -4.60
N LYS A 136 -13.92 1.53 -5.86
CA LYS A 136 -15.25 1.05 -6.22
C LYS A 136 -15.18 -0.34 -6.80
N ASP A 137 -16.21 -1.11 -6.50
CA ASP A 137 -16.57 -2.39 -7.14
C ASP A 137 -15.58 -3.53 -6.86
N TYR A 138 -14.32 -3.42 -7.27
CA TYR A 138 -13.35 -4.51 -7.21
C TYR A 138 -11.96 -4.05 -6.75
N LEU A 139 -11.28 -4.91 -5.98
CA LEU A 139 -9.90 -4.67 -5.55
C LEU A 139 -8.91 -4.96 -6.70
N TRP A 140 -9.18 -6.02 -7.47
CA TRP A 140 -8.42 -6.41 -8.65
C TRP A 140 -9.31 -6.39 -9.89
N LYS A 141 -8.78 -5.91 -11.02
CA LYS A 141 -9.45 -6.01 -12.32
C LYS A 141 -9.47 -7.46 -12.82
N GLN A 142 -10.37 -7.75 -13.75
CA GLN A 142 -10.67 -9.14 -14.16
C GLN A 142 -9.50 -9.86 -14.85
N ASP A 143 -8.63 -9.11 -15.49
CA ASP A 143 -7.48 -9.57 -16.27
C ASP A 143 -6.19 -9.68 -15.45
N VAL A 144 -6.20 -9.23 -14.19
CA VAL A 144 -5.00 -9.18 -13.35
C VAL A 144 -4.67 -10.55 -12.74
N GLN A 145 -3.45 -11.03 -13.00
CA GLN A 145 -2.88 -12.21 -12.35
C GLN A 145 -2.28 -11.84 -10.98
N VAL A 146 -3.09 -11.94 -9.92
CA VAL A 146 -2.69 -11.49 -8.58
C VAL A 146 -1.53 -12.30 -8.02
N ASP A 147 -1.44 -13.60 -8.29
CA ASP A 147 -0.29 -14.45 -7.93
C ASP A 147 1.00 -14.06 -8.67
N HIS A 148 0.92 -13.46 -9.87
CA HIS A 148 2.10 -12.91 -10.52
C HIS A 148 2.60 -11.65 -9.80
N ILE A 149 1.68 -10.79 -9.36
CA ILE A 149 2.01 -9.52 -8.70
C ILE A 149 2.44 -9.74 -7.24
N LEU A 150 1.75 -10.63 -6.53
CA LEU A 150 1.91 -10.94 -5.12
C LEU A 150 2.19 -12.44 -4.89
N PRO A 151 3.29 -12.98 -5.45
CA PRO A 151 3.56 -14.42 -5.47
C PRO A 151 3.74 -15.04 -4.08
N LYS A 152 4.02 -14.25 -3.04
CA LYS A 152 4.24 -14.74 -1.67
C LYS A 152 3.13 -14.36 -0.69
N LEU A 153 2.01 -13.84 -1.18
CA LEU A 153 0.92 -13.39 -0.30
C LEU A 153 0.34 -14.56 0.48
N GLU A 154 0.42 -14.47 1.80
CA GLU A 154 -0.07 -15.45 2.78
C GLU A 154 -1.31 -14.93 3.51
N THR A 155 -1.39 -13.62 3.73
CA THR A 155 -2.49 -12.96 4.45
C THR A 155 -3.03 -11.77 3.67
N LEU A 156 -4.36 -11.75 3.49
CA LEU A 156 -5.11 -10.61 2.96
C LEU A 156 -6.17 -10.19 3.97
N GLU A 157 -6.03 -8.97 4.49
CA GLU A 157 -7.00 -8.33 5.37
C GLU A 157 -7.67 -7.17 4.64
N VAL A 158 -9.00 -7.14 4.61
CA VAL A 158 -9.79 -6.06 4.00
C VAL A 158 -10.83 -5.57 5.00
N HIS A 159 -10.57 -4.41 5.61
CA HIS A 159 -11.34 -3.86 6.72
C HIS A 159 -11.97 -2.51 6.34
N ASP A 160 -13.22 -2.28 6.76
CA ASP A 160 -13.91 -0.98 6.65
C ASP A 160 -14.06 -0.43 5.21
N CYS A 161 -13.99 -1.30 4.19
CA CYS A 161 -14.11 -0.93 2.78
C CYS A 161 -15.58 -0.96 2.32
N TYR A 162 -16.33 0.09 2.63
CA TYR A 162 -17.79 0.10 2.51
C TYR A 162 -18.33 0.05 1.08
N ASN A 163 -17.55 0.47 0.08
CA ASN A 163 -17.97 0.53 -1.32
C ASN A 163 -17.43 -0.63 -2.18
N LEU A 164 -16.65 -1.52 -1.59
CA LEU A 164 -16.04 -2.65 -2.30
C LEU A 164 -17.08 -3.78 -2.45
N ILE A 165 -17.33 -4.22 -3.69
CA ILE A 165 -18.35 -5.26 -3.99
C ILE A 165 -17.73 -6.66 -4.02
N SER A 166 -16.49 -6.78 -4.51
CA SER A 166 -15.73 -8.03 -4.59
C SER A 166 -14.22 -7.79 -4.44
N LEU A 167 -13.45 -8.83 -4.11
CA LEU A 167 -11.99 -8.76 -4.20
C LEU A 167 -11.51 -8.77 -5.66
N GLY A 168 -12.21 -9.43 -6.57
CA GLY A 168 -11.83 -9.55 -7.98
C GLY A 168 -12.66 -10.61 -8.70
N SER A 169 -12.20 -11.06 -9.87
CA SER A 169 -12.78 -12.22 -10.57
C SER A 169 -12.02 -13.51 -10.38
N SER A 170 -12.67 -14.62 -10.72
CA SER A 170 -12.23 -16.01 -10.50
C SER A 170 -10.93 -16.41 -11.18
N SER A 171 -10.31 -15.49 -11.91
CA SER A 171 -8.96 -15.57 -12.47
C SER A 171 -7.87 -15.15 -11.49
N ALA A 172 -8.21 -14.40 -10.42
CA ALA A 172 -7.31 -14.03 -9.35
C ALA A 172 -7.00 -15.28 -8.51
N SER A 173 -6.05 -16.08 -8.99
CA SER A 173 -5.49 -17.19 -8.23
C SER A 173 -4.62 -16.65 -7.12
N PHE A 174 -4.86 -17.09 -5.88
CA PHE A 174 -3.94 -16.88 -4.78
C PHE A 174 -3.22 -18.19 -4.47
N GLN A 175 -1.97 -18.34 -4.90
CA GLN A 175 -1.26 -19.62 -4.74
C GLN A 175 -0.89 -19.93 -3.29
N ASN A 176 -0.55 -18.91 -2.50
CA ASN A 176 0.02 -19.07 -1.15
C ASN A 176 -0.88 -18.49 -0.04
N LEU A 177 -2.07 -17.98 -0.37
CA LEU A 177 -2.93 -17.33 0.60
C LEU A 177 -3.50 -18.35 1.58
N THR A 178 -3.21 -18.16 2.85
CA THR A 178 -3.67 -19.01 3.96
C THR A 178 -4.70 -18.33 4.83
N THR A 179 -4.69 -16.99 4.84
CA THR A 179 -5.57 -16.17 5.67
C THR A 179 -6.25 -15.12 4.81
N LEU A 180 -7.58 -15.16 4.78
CA LEU A 180 -8.43 -14.10 4.24
C LEU A 180 -9.35 -13.60 5.35
N ASP A 181 -9.21 -12.34 5.73
CA ASP A 181 -10.04 -11.70 6.74
C ASP A 181 -10.72 -10.47 6.14
N VAL A 182 -12.05 -10.50 6.14
CA VAL A 182 -12.88 -9.41 5.62
C VAL A 182 -13.80 -8.96 6.74
N TRP A 183 -13.69 -7.69 7.10
CA TRP A 183 -14.42 -7.13 8.23
C TRP A 183 -15.02 -5.77 7.88
N ASN A 184 -16.29 -5.56 8.24
CA ASN A 184 -16.98 -4.29 8.07
C ASN A 184 -16.99 -3.74 6.62
N CYS A 185 -17.16 -4.62 5.63
CA CYS A 185 -17.25 -4.27 4.21
C CYS A 185 -18.70 -4.39 3.71
N GLU A 186 -19.55 -3.41 4.01
CA GLU A 186 -21.02 -3.50 3.87
C GLU A 186 -21.51 -3.80 2.44
N ALA A 187 -20.87 -3.26 1.40
CA ALA A 187 -21.27 -3.53 0.01
C ALA A 187 -20.75 -4.86 -0.54
N MET A 188 -19.87 -5.57 0.18
CA MET A 188 -19.22 -6.77 -0.34
C MET A 188 -20.23 -7.91 -0.48
N LYS A 189 -20.37 -8.41 -1.70
CA LYS A 189 -21.30 -9.50 -2.05
C LYS A 189 -20.57 -10.80 -2.34
N TYR A 190 -19.34 -10.71 -2.84
CA TYR A 190 -18.56 -11.83 -3.31
C TYR A 190 -17.14 -11.72 -2.77
N LEU A 191 -16.56 -12.83 -2.32
CA LEU A 191 -15.12 -12.90 -2.07
C LEU A 191 -14.36 -13.11 -3.39
N ASP A 192 -15.02 -13.74 -4.36
CA ASP A 192 -14.54 -13.95 -5.71
C ASP A 192 -15.74 -13.94 -6.67
N THR A 193 -15.64 -13.25 -7.82
CA THR A 193 -16.72 -13.34 -8.81
C THR A 193 -16.67 -14.67 -9.55
N CYS A 194 -17.35 -15.67 -8.98
CA CYS A 194 -17.82 -16.80 -9.76
C CYS A 194 -18.72 -16.26 -10.88
N LEU A 195 -18.38 -16.54 -12.13
CA LEU A 195 -19.33 -16.47 -13.23
C LEU A 195 -20.42 -17.53 -12.98
N ALA A 196 -21.40 -17.22 -12.15
CA ALA A 196 -22.67 -17.94 -12.12
C ALA A 196 -23.50 -17.59 -13.36
N VAL A 197 -22.93 -17.75 -14.57
CA VAL A 197 -23.66 -17.93 -15.84
C VAL A 197 -22.80 -18.73 -16.83
N GLN A 198 -22.53 -20.00 -16.52
CA GLN A 198 -22.45 -21.03 -17.55
C GLN A 198 -23.49 -22.08 -17.22
N GLY A 199 -24.73 -21.80 -17.61
CA GLY A 199 -25.85 -22.69 -17.37
C GLY A 199 -27.17 -22.03 -17.71
N MET A 200 -27.40 -21.78 -19.01
CA MET A 200 -28.72 -21.85 -19.64
C MET A 200 -28.59 -21.48 -21.13
N ALA A 201 -28.36 -22.50 -21.97
CA ALA A 201 -28.94 -22.77 -23.29
C ALA A 201 -28.06 -23.80 -24.03
#